data_AF-A0A849TM46-F1
#
_entry.id   AF-A0A849TM46-F1
#
_cell.length_a   1.000
_cell.length_b   1.000
_cell.length_c   1.000
_cell.angle_alpha   90.00
_cell.angle_beta   90.00
_cell.angle_gamma   90.00
#
_symmetry.space_group_name_H-M   'P 1'
#
loop_
_entity.id
_entity.type
_entity.pdbx_description
1 polymer ?
#
loop_
_entity_poly.entity_id
_entity_poly.type
_entity_poly.pdbx_seq_one_letter_code
_entity_poly.pdbx_strand_id
1 'polypeptide(L)'
;MSRWLDDPEAAADDVVRRVLDDLQHDLQLGGSVLAAYQYGRLPRILNDRGLQVTVWNRHVRAPSKIATAEPPVGPFDAGVLRLPKSRQEQAMACHQMLGALKPDAPLVLYGGNDEGIRTAPKMLADLCG
;
A
#
# COMPACT_ATOMS: atom_id res chain seq x y z
N MET A 1 -12.46 15.86 15.73
CA MET A 1 -11.47 14.78 15.97
C MET A 1 -11.21 14.11 14.62
N SER A 2 -9.94 13.86 14.27
CA SER A 2 -9.61 13.28 12.95
C SER A 2 -10.13 11.84 12.90
N ARG A 3 -10.88 11.47 11.85
CA ARG A 3 -11.35 10.10 11.59
C ARG A 3 -10.25 9.04 11.72
N TRP A 4 -8.99 9.43 11.51
CA TRP A 4 -7.82 8.57 11.63
C TRP A 4 -7.61 7.99 13.03
N LEU A 5 -8.10 8.66 14.08
CA LEU A 5 -7.97 8.19 15.47
C LEU A 5 -9.08 7.20 15.83
N ASP A 6 -10.27 7.35 15.25
CA ASP A 6 -11.45 6.55 15.58
C ASP A 6 -11.52 5.28 14.71
N ASP A 7 -11.21 5.41 13.41
CA ASP A 7 -11.16 4.30 12.45
C ASP A 7 -10.03 4.54 11.44
N PRO A 8 -8.79 4.12 11.79
CA PRO A 8 -7.63 4.34 10.94
C PRO A 8 -7.71 3.58 9.61
N GLU A 9 -8.42 2.45 9.55
CA GLU A 9 -8.58 1.67 8.32
C GLU A 9 -9.51 2.40 7.34
N ALA A 10 -10.69 2.83 7.80
CA ALA A 10 -11.62 3.56 6.95
C ALA A 10 -11.05 4.92 6.51
N ALA A 11 -10.30 5.61 7.38
CA ALA A 11 -9.64 6.86 7.03
C ALA A 11 -8.56 6.65 5.94
N ALA A 12 -7.79 5.57 6.05
CA ALA A 12 -6.76 5.21 5.09
C ALA A 12 -7.38 4.81 3.73
N ASP A 13 -8.46 4.02 3.74
CA ASP A 13 -9.25 3.69 2.55
C ASP A 13 -9.78 4.96 1.85
N ASP A 14 -10.33 5.90 2.62
CA ASP A 14 -10.89 7.16 2.10
C ASP A 14 -9.84 8.03 1.40
N VAL A 15 -8.61 8.08 1.95
CA VAL A 15 -7.50 8.85 1.34
C VAL A 15 -7.14 8.25 -0.02
N VAL A 16 -6.88 6.94 -0.09
CA VAL A 16 -6.50 6.30 -1.34
C VAL A 16 -7.65 6.38 -2.35
N ARG A 17 -8.90 6.21 -1.91
CA ARG A 17 -10.07 6.34 -2.78
C ARG A 17 -10.11 7.71 -3.45
N ARG A 18 -9.95 8.80 -2.68
CA ARG A 18 -9.95 10.18 -3.21
C ARG A 18 -8.80 10.41 -4.17
N VAL A 19 -7.59 9.99 -3.80
CA VAL A 19 -6.41 10.14 -4.65
C VAL A 19 -6.60 9.39 -5.98
N LEU A 20 -7.17 8.20 -5.96
CA LEU A 20 -7.47 7.46 -7.19
C LEU A 20 -8.57 8.10 -8.02
N ASP A 21 -9.56 8.73 -7.39
CA ASP A 21 -10.63 9.47 -8.09
C ASP A 21 -10.07 10.77 -8.72
N ASP A 22 -9.13 11.44 -8.04
CA ASP A 22 -8.51 12.69 -8.48
C ASP A 22 -7.41 12.47 -9.54
N LEU A 23 -6.67 11.36 -9.45
CA LEU A 23 -5.53 11.03 -10.32
C LEU A 23 -5.86 9.99 -11.41
N GLN A 24 -7.15 9.76 -11.72
CA GLN A 24 -7.56 8.71 -12.69
C GLN A 24 -6.81 8.74 -14.03
N HIS A 25 -6.34 9.92 -14.46
CA HIS A 25 -5.60 10.08 -15.71
C HIS A 25 -4.08 9.92 -15.56
N ASP A 26 -3.52 10.25 -14.39
CA ASP A 26 -2.06 10.30 -14.17
C ASP A 26 -1.52 9.03 -13.49
N LEU A 27 -2.36 8.32 -12.73
CA LEU A 27 -1.98 7.11 -12.01
C LEU A 27 -2.65 5.88 -12.63
N GLN A 28 -1.98 5.30 -13.63
CA GLN A 28 -2.42 4.05 -14.23
C GLN A 28 -1.99 2.87 -13.36
N LEU A 29 -2.86 2.48 -12.42
CA LEU A 29 -2.79 1.14 -11.83
C LEU A 29 -3.30 0.15 -12.89
N GLY A 30 -2.45 -0.25 -13.84
CA GLY A 30 -2.82 -1.26 -14.84
C GLY A 30 -2.84 -2.65 -14.22
N GLY A 31 -3.71 -3.55 -14.71
CA GLY A 31 -3.57 -5.00 -14.51
C GLY A 31 -3.58 -5.48 -13.04
N SER A 32 -2.45 -6.06 -12.61
CA SER A 32 -2.27 -6.74 -11.33
C SER A 32 -1.63 -5.84 -10.27
N VAL A 33 -2.30 -5.69 -9.13
CA VAL A 33 -1.88 -4.79 -8.04
C VAL A 33 -1.50 -5.61 -6.81
N LEU A 34 -0.28 -5.40 -6.31
CA LEU A 34 0.10 -5.86 -4.99
C LEU A 34 -0.34 -4.79 -3.97
N ALA A 35 -1.18 -5.17 -3.02
CA ALA A 35 -1.65 -4.29 -1.96
C ALA A 35 -1.16 -4.77 -0.60
N ALA A 36 -0.28 -3.98 0.03
CA ALA A 36 0.43 -4.36 1.24
C ALA A 36 -0.10 -3.63 2.48
N TYR A 37 -0.16 -4.34 3.61
CA TYR A 37 -0.63 -3.82 4.91
C TYR A 37 -2.08 -3.29 4.84
N GLN A 38 -2.94 -4.05 4.14
CA GLN A 38 -4.35 -3.73 3.93
C GLN A 38 -5.22 -4.54 4.88
N TYR A 39 -5.81 -3.86 5.85
CA TYR A 39 -6.76 -4.45 6.80
C TYR A 39 -8.18 -3.89 6.64
N GLY A 40 -8.34 -2.75 5.97
CA GLY A 40 -9.60 -2.16 5.55
C GLY A 40 -10.22 -2.75 4.27
N ARG A 41 -11.03 -1.92 3.60
CA ARG A 41 -11.81 -2.26 2.41
C ARG A 41 -11.11 -1.89 1.10
N LEU A 42 -9.95 -1.23 1.13
CA LEU A 42 -9.23 -0.82 -0.07
C LEU A 42 -9.07 -1.95 -1.12
N PRO A 43 -8.70 -3.20 -0.79
CA PRO A 43 -8.61 -4.26 -1.80
C PRO A 43 -9.91 -4.50 -2.55
N ARG A 44 -11.05 -4.41 -1.87
CA ARG A 44 -12.37 -4.52 -2.51
C ARG A 44 -12.66 -3.32 -3.40
N ILE A 45 -12.36 -2.11 -2.92
CA ILE A 45 -12.53 -0.87 -3.71
C ILE A 45 -11.71 -0.91 -5.01
N LEU A 46 -10.49 -1.45 -4.95
CA LEU A 46 -9.63 -1.62 -6.12
C LEU A 46 -10.16 -2.71 -7.08
N ASN A 47 -10.60 -3.85 -6.55
CA ASN A 47 -11.24 -4.91 -7.34
C ASN A 47 -12.53 -4.43 -8.03
N ASP A 48 -13.35 -3.64 -7.35
CA ASP A 48 -14.60 -3.07 -7.90
C ASP A 48 -14.33 -2.10 -9.06
N ARG A 49 -13.08 -1.60 -9.20
CA ARG A 49 -12.59 -0.80 -10.34
C ARG A 49 -11.97 -1.64 -11.46
N GLY A 50 -12.04 -2.98 -11.38
CA GLY A 50 -11.54 -3.90 -12.39
C GLY A 50 -10.06 -4.29 -12.24
N LEU A 51 -9.41 -3.93 -11.13
CA LEU A 51 -8.02 -4.30 -10.85
C LEU A 51 -7.93 -5.73 -10.29
N GLN A 52 -6.87 -6.45 -10.60
CA GLN A 52 -6.61 -7.76 -9.99
C GLN A 52 -5.74 -7.57 -8.74
N VAL A 53 -6.38 -7.55 -7.56
CA VAL A 53 -5.67 -7.19 -6.32
C VAL A 53 -5.23 -8.43 -5.55
N THR A 54 -3.92 -8.54 -5.34
CA THR A 54 -3.31 -9.49 -4.41
C THR A 54 -2.95 -8.78 -3.12
N VAL A 55 -3.49 -9.24 -2.00
CA VAL A 55 -3.19 -8.67 -0.68
C VAL A 55 -2.03 -9.42 -0.04
N TRP A 56 -1.04 -8.68 0.43
CA TRP A 56 0.02 -9.20 1.28
C TRP A 56 0.05 -8.44 2.61
N ASN A 57 -0.01 -9.19 3.71
CA ASN A 57 0.16 -8.65 5.05
C ASN A 57 1.28 -9.43 5.74
N ARG A 58 2.25 -8.74 6.35
CA ARG A 58 3.28 -9.39 7.15
C ARG A 58 2.80 -9.79 8.54
N HIS A 59 1.76 -9.10 9.03
CA HIS A 59 1.20 -9.31 10.36
C HIS A 59 -0.27 -9.73 10.29
N VAL A 60 -0.67 -10.61 11.20
CA VAL A 60 -2.09 -10.89 11.43
C VAL A 60 -2.65 -9.78 12.31
N ARG A 61 -3.62 -9.03 11.80
CA ARG A 61 -4.40 -8.06 12.60
C ARG A 61 -5.89 -8.34 12.63
N ALA A 62 -6.38 -9.24 11.77
CA ALA A 62 -7.77 -9.66 11.72
C ALA A 62 -7.84 -11.19 11.56
N PRO A 63 -8.82 -11.88 12.19
CA PRO A 63 -8.88 -13.35 12.24
C PRO A 63 -8.95 -14.05 10.89
N SER A 64 -9.33 -13.35 9.82
CA SER A 64 -9.57 -13.91 8.48
C SER A 64 -8.50 -13.53 7.43
N LYS A 65 -7.42 -12.83 7.83
CA LYS A 65 -6.38 -12.39 6.91
C LYS A 65 -5.14 -13.25 7.07
N ILE A 66 -4.75 -13.92 5.98
CA ILE A 66 -3.50 -14.68 5.91
C ILE A 66 -2.34 -13.69 5.94
N ALA A 67 -1.36 -13.95 6.79
CA ALA A 67 -0.11 -13.20 6.84
C ALA A 67 1.05 -14.10 6.42
N THR A 68 1.97 -13.55 5.63
CA THR A 68 3.18 -14.24 5.17
C THR A 68 4.38 -13.32 5.35
N ALA A 69 5.55 -13.90 5.62
CA ALA A 69 6.78 -13.12 5.82
C ALA A 69 7.17 -12.32 4.57
N GLU A 70 7.01 -12.93 3.41
CA GLU A 70 7.35 -12.36 2.11
C GLU A 70 6.08 -12.15 1.27
N PRO A 71 6.06 -11.16 0.36
CA PRO A 71 5.00 -11.04 -0.62
C PRO A 71 5.03 -12.23 -1.60
N PRO A 72 3.90 -12.52 -2.28
CA PRO A 72 3.90 -13.42 -3.42
C PRO A 72 4.90 -12.97 -4.49
N VAL A 73 5.49 -13.92 -5.19
CA VAL A 73 6.39 -13.65 -6.31
C VAL A 73 5.60 -12.94 -7.42
N GLY A 74 6.14 -11.82 -7.91
CA GLY A 74 5.56 -11.03 -9.00
C GLY A 74 5.75 -11.64 -10.40
N PRO A 75 5.61 -10.86 -11.49
CA PRO A 75 5.71 -9.39 -11.49
C PRO A 75 4.34 -8.69 -11.47
N PHE A 76 4.15 -7.79 -10.49
CA PHE A 76 2.94 -6.94 -10.40
C PHE A 76 3.12 -5.64 -11.18
N ASP A 77 2.02 -5.15 -11.75
CA ASP A 77 1.98 -3.93 -12.56
C ASP A 77 1.97 -2.65 -11.72
N ALA A 78 1.53 -2.73 -10.46
CA ALA A 78 1.57 -1.62 -9.52
C ALA A 78 1.58 -2.09 -8.06
N GLY A 79 2.05 -1.22 -7.18
CA GLY A 79 2.04 -1.43 -5.74
C GLY A 79 1.21 -0.38 -5.01
N VAL A 80 0.45 -0.81 -4.00
CA VAL A 80 -0.20 0.07 -3.02
C VAL A 80 0.22 -0.34 -1.61
N LEU A 81 1.02 0.50 -0.96
CA LEU A 81 1.61 0.21 0.35
C LEU A 81 1.12 1.22 1.39
N ARG A 82 0.43 0.72 2.42
CA ARG A 82 0.24 1.48 3.65
C ARG A 82 1.49 1.37 4.51
N LEU A 83 2.00 2.49 5.01
CA LEU A 83 3.17 2.50 5.86
C LEU A 83 2.89 1.80 7.20
N PRO A 84 3.66 0.76 7.57
CA PRO A 84 3.68 0.28 8.95
C PRO A 84 4.28 1.34 9.88
N LYS A 85 4.00 1.27 11.18
CA LYS A 85 4.45 2.30 12.15
C LYS A 85 5.97 2.29 12.39
N SER A 86 6.61 1.14 12.29
CA SER A 86 8.05 1.00 12.54
C SER A 86 8.86 1.41 11.32
N ARG A 87 9.81 2.34 11.48
CA ARG A 87 10.69 2.79 10.39
C ARG A 87 11.49 1.65 9.75
N GLN A 88 11.98 0.71 10.55
CA GLN A 88 12.72 -0.47 10.03
C GLN A 88 11.80 -1.36 9.19
N GLU A 89 10.55 -1.50 9.62
CA GLU A 89 9.52 -2.26 8.91
C GLU A 89 9.09 -1.55 7.62
N GLN A 90 9.02 -0.22 7.61
CA GLN A 90 8.73 0.58 6.41
C GLN A 90 9.78 0.33 5.31
N ALA A 91 11.07 0.44 5.65
CA ALA A 91 12.14 0.25 4.69
C ALA A 91 12.14 -1.17 4.10
N MET A 92 11.96 -2.17 4.97
CA MET A 92 11.86 -3.57 4.57
C MET A 92 10.61 -3.83 3.72
N ALA A 93 9.44 -3.32 4.10
CA ALA A 93 8.22 -3.43 3.32
C ALA A 93 8.38 -2.81 1.94
N CYS A 94 8.98 -1.62 1.85
CA CYS A 94 9.28 -0.97 0.57
C CYS A 94 10.22 -1.83 -0.30
N HIS A 95 11.30 -2.36 0.27
CA HIS A 95 12.20 -3.26 -0.46
C HIS A 95 11.49 -4.50 -1.01
N GLN A 96 10.72 -5.18 -0.17
CA GLN A 96 9.97 -6.38 -0.57
C GLN A 96 8.94 -6.05 -1.65
N MET A 97 8.26 -4.91 -1.51
CA MET A 97 7.29 -4.43 -2.49
C MET A 97 7.96 -4.18 -3.83
N LEU A 98 9.02 -3.35 -3.86
CA LEU A 98 9.75 -3.00 -5.07
C LEU A 98 10.32 -4.24 -5.78
N GLY A 99 10.78 -5.24 -5.03
CA GLY A 99 11.24 -6.51 -5.58
C GLY A 99 10.15 -7.38 -6.24
N ALA A 100 8.88 -7.15 -5.91
CA ALA A 100 7.74 -7.86 -6.50
C ALA A 100 7.11 -7.10 -7.69
N LEU A 101 7.44 -5.83 -7.89
CA LEU A 101 6.90 -5.02 -8.98
C LEU A 101 7.70 -5.20 -10.28
N LYS A 102 7.05 -4.95 -11.42
CA LYS A 102 7.75 -4.74 -12.69
C LYS A 102 8.70 -3.54 -12.58
N PRO A 103 9.80 -3.50 -13.36
CA PRO A 103 10.54 -2.26 -13.57
C PRO A 103 9.60 -1.13 -13.98
N ASP A 104 9.84 0.06 -13.45
CA ASP A 104 9.06 1.29 -13.69
C ASP A 104 7.58 1.26 -13.27
N ALA A 105 7.13 0.18 -12.61
CA ALA A 105 5.78 0.11 -12.06
C ALA A 105 5.57 1.15 -10.95
N PRO A 106 4.41 1.83 -10.92
CA PRO A 106 4.12 2.80 -9.88
C PRO A 106 3.95 2.14 -8.50
N LEU A 107 4.53 2.78 -7.48
CA LEU A 107 4.28 2.48 -6.08
C LEU A 107 3.54 3.65 -5.43
N VAL A 108 2.30 3.41 -5.00
CA VAL A 108 1.52 4.34 -4.18
C VAL A 108 1.84 4.09 -2.72
N LEU A 109 2.45 5.07 -2.08
CA LEU A 109 2.77 5.04 -0.65
C LEU A 109 1.86 6.00 0.11
N TYR A 110 1.25 5.51 1.18
CA TYR A 110 0.34 6.33 1.99
C TYR A 110 0.35 5.92 3.46
N GLY A 111 -0.10 6.84 4.32
CA GLY A 111 -0.19 6.63 5.76
C GLY A 111 -0.43 7.94 6.50
N GLY A 112 -0.65 7.83 7.81
CA GLY A 112 -0.79 8.95 8.73
C GLY A 112 0.55 9.63 9.06
N ASN A 113 0.47 10.77 9.74
CA ASN A 113 1.68 11.45 10.25
C ASN A 113 2.43 10.57 11.27
N ASP A 114 1.71 9.82 12.10
CA ASP A 114 2.26 8.86 13.07
C ASP A 114 2.76 7.55 12.41
N GLU A 115 2.39 7.31 11.16
CA GLU A 115 2.91 6.24 10.30
C GLU A 115 4.09 6.73 9.45
N GLY A 116 4.56 7.98 9.63
CA GLY A 116 5.80 8.46 9.03
C GLY A 116 5.71 8.89 7.56
N ILE A 117 4.52 9.15 7.03
CA ILE A 117 4.34 9.55 5.62
C ILE A 117 5.18 10.77 5.21
N ARG A 118 5.39 11.73 6.14
CA ARG A 118 6.19 12.94 5.88
C ARG A 118 7.66 12.65 5.61
N THR A 119 8.20 11.60 6.20
CA THR A 119 9.61 11.20 6.03
C THR A 119 9.79 10.12 4.96
N ALA A 120 8.69 9.60 4.43
CA ALA A 120 8.70 8.51 3.47
C ALA A 120 9.39 8.85 2.13
N PRO A 121 9.27 10.07 1.56
CA PRO A 121 10.02 10.42 0.34
C PRO A 121 11.54 10.33 0.52
N LYS A 122 12.06 10.77 1.66
CA LYS A 122 13.49 10.64 1.98
C LYS A 122 13.91 9.17 2.09
N MET A 123 13.10 8.37 2.78
CA MET A 123 13.35 6.94 2.89
C MET A 123 13.37 6.28 1.51
N LEU A 124 12.41 6.58 0.62
CA LEU A 124 12.38 6.03 -0.73
C LEU A 124 13.60 6.45 -1.56
N ALA A 125 14.04 7.71 -1.47
CA ALA A 125 15.26 8.17 -2.15
C ALA A 125 16.49 7.37 -1.69
N ASP A 126 16.64 7.15 -0.37
CA ASP A 126 17.74 6.34 0.17
C ASP A 126 17.70 4.87 -0.34
N LEU A 127 16.52 4.36 -0.71
CA LEU A 127 16.33 2.97 -1.20
C LEU A 127 16.51 2.82 -2.71
N CYS A 128 16.08 3.81 -3.49
CA CYS A 128 16.07 3.74 -4.95
C CYS A 128 17.31 4.37 -5.60
N GLY A 129 18.11 5.15 -4.85
CA GLY A 129 19.23 5.94 -5.38
C GLY A 129 18.79 7.26 -5.99
#